data_AF-A0A6G7IWD2-F1
#
_entry.id   AF-A0A6G7IWD2-F1
#
_cell.length_a   1.000
_cell.length_b   1.000
_cell.length_c   1.000
_cell.angle_alpha   90.00
_cell.angle_beta   90.00
_cell.angle_gamma   90.00
#
_symmetry.space_group_name_H-M   'P 1'
#
loop_
_entity.id
_entity.type
_entity.pdbx_description
1 polymer ?
#
loop_
_entity_poly.entity_id
_entity_poly.type
_entity_poly.pdbx_seq_one_letter_code
_entity_poly.pdbx_strand_id
1 'polypeptide(L)' 'MTASYLPSIFVPLVGLVFPAITMAFSSPYIEQDDIL' A
#
# COMPACT_ATOMS: atom_id res chain seq x y z
N MET A 1 -0.91 25.15 -15.03
CA MET A 1 -1.66 23.90 -14.74
C MET A 1 -0.90 22.70 -15.28
N THR A 2 0.37 22.57 -14.91
CA THR A 2 1.16 21.38 -15.24
C THR A 2 0.91 20.33 -14.16
N ALA A 3 0.73 19.08 -14.56
CA ALA A 3 0.54 17.92 -13.69
C ALA A 3 -0.84 17.72 -13.00
N SER A 4 -1.92 18.32 -13.53
CA SER A 4 -3.29 18.06 -13.03
C SER A 4 -3.76 16.60 -13.14
N TYR A 5 -3.05 15.76 -13.89
CA TYR A 5 -3.31 14.31 -13.99
C TYR A 5 -2.64 13.50 -12.87
N LEU A 6 -1.69 14.05 -12.12
CA LEU A 6 -0.99 13.33 -11.05
C LEU A 6 -1.92 12.79 -9.96
N PRO A 7 -2.96 13.53 -9.50
CA PRO A 7 -3.90 12.99 -8.52
C PRO A 7 -4.59 11.72 -9.02
N SER A 8 -4.97 11.66 -10.30
CA SER A 8 -5.64 10.47 -10.86
C SER A 8 -4.77 9.20 -10.88
N ILE A 9 -3.44 9.35 -10.79
CA ILE A 9 -2.48 8.23 -10.75
C ILE A 9 -2.12 7.91 -9.30
N PHE A 10 -1.74 8.92 -8.52
CA PHE A 10 -1.23 8.71 -7.16
C PHE A 10 -2.31 8.42 -6.13
N VAL A 11 -3.53 8.94 -6.31
CA VAL A 11 -4.65 8.63 -5.38
C VAL A 11 -5.00 7.14 -5.39
N PRO A 12 -5.27 6.48 -6.53
CA PRO A 12 -5.52 5.03 -6.51
C PRO A 12 -4.28 4.22 -6.15
N LEU A 13 -3.08 4.68 -6.54
CA LEU A 13 -1.83 3.98 -6.20
C LEU A 13 -1.59 3.96 -4.68
N VAL A 14 -1.74 5.10 -4.00
CA VAL A 14 -1.52 5.21 -2.55
C VAL A 14 -2.74 4.80 -1.74
N GLY A 15 -3.96 4.95 -2.27
CA GLY A 15 -5.20 4.64 -1.56
C GLY A 15 -5.67 3.19 -1.69
N LEU A 16 -5.22 2.45 -2.72
CA LEU A 16 -5.66 1.07 -2.97
C LEU A 16 -4.47 0.12 -3.12
N VAL A 17 -3.56 0.41 -4.05
CA VAL A 17 -2.47 -0.52 -4.39
C VAL A 17 -1.47 -0.64 -3.25
N PHE A 18 -0.97 0.48 -2.73
CA PHE A 18 -0.02 0.48 -1.62
C PHE A 18 -0.59 -0.16 -0.34
N PRO A 19 -1.85 0.13 0.08
CA PRO A 19 -2.48 -0.56 1.21
C PRO A 19 -2.65 -2.05 0.99
N ALA A 20 -3.10 -2.48 -0.20
CA ALA A 20 -3.25 -3.90 -0.51
C ALA A 20 -1.91 -4.64 -0.45
N ILE A 21 -0.84 -4.04 -1.00
CA ILE A 21 0.52 -4.57 -0.91
C ILE A 21 0.95 -4.63 0.56
N THR A 22 0.79 -3.55 1.32
CA THR A 22 1.20 -3.50 2.73
C THR A 22 0.49 -4.57 3.55
N MET A 23 -0.81 -4.77 3.34
CA MET A 23 -1.58 -5.81 4.04
C MET A 23 -1.10 -7.21 3.66
N ALA A 24 -0.89 -7.49 2.37
CA ALA A 24 -0.42 -8.79 1.91
C ALA A 24 0.99 -9.13 2.40
N PHE A 25 1.91 -8.17 2.34
CA PHE A 25 3.30 -8.35 2.78
C PHE A 25 3.44 -8.32 4.31
N SER A 26 2.54 -7.65 5.03
CA SER A 26 2.51 -7.68 6.49
C SER A 26 1.92 -8.96 7.06
N SER A 27 1.07 -9.68 6.30
CA SER A 27 0.47 -10.97 6.72
C SER A 27 1.49 -11.96 7.27
N PRO A 28 2.57 -12.32 6.54
CA PRO A 28 3.56 -13.24 7.08
C PRO A 28 4.32 -12.71 8.29
N TYR A 29 4.39 -11.38 8.50
CA TYR A 29 5.01 -10.80 9.70
C TYR A 29 4.11 -10.88 10.94
N ILE A 30 2.79 -10.73 10.77
CA ILE A 30 1.83 -10.85 11.88
C ILE A 30 1.51 -12.32 12.21
N GLU A 31 1.64 -13.22 11.24
CA GLU A 31 1.43 -14.67 11.40
C GLU A 31 2.68 -15.39 11.91
N GLN A 32 3.82 -14.71 11.98
CA GLN A 32 5.00 -15.26 12.64
C GLN A 32 4.71 -15.39 14.14
N ASP A 33 4.58 -16.63 14.62
CA ASP A 33 4.40 -16.96 16.04
C ASP A 33 5.64 -16.64 16.91
N ASP A 34 6.78 -16.35 16.28
CA ASP A 34 8.01 -15.88 16.94
C ASP A 34 7.89 -14.39 17.31
N ILE A 35 7.12 -14.14 18.37
CA ILE A 35 7.33 -12.99 19.24
C ILE A 35 8.46 -13.37 20.21
N LEU A 36 9.67 -12.84 19.98
CA LEU A 36 10.84 -13.07 20.85
C LEU A 36 10.52 -13.06 22.36
#